data_AF-A0A7S4HI20-F1
#
_entry.id   AF-A0A7S4HI20-F1
#
_cell.length_a   1.000
_cell.length_b   1.000
_cell.length_c   1.000
_cell.angle_alpha   90.00
_cell.angle_beta   90.00
_cell.angle_gamma   90.00
#
_symmetry.space_group_name_H-M   'P 1'
#
loop_
_entity.id
_entity.type
_entity.pdbx_description
1 polymer ?
#
loop_
_entity_poly.entity_id
_entity_poly.type
_entity_poly.pdbx_seq_one_letter_code
_entity_poly.pdbx_strand_id
1 'polypeptide(L)'
;MDQFPPDDAPPPPPDMGAAGGINGYGSMPPPLQEGSAPLPPPLLSNGPPAPFTPPQLVAITTIPVLTGLLSVLGSALIIRSVLSGGRARARTRLSRVYNRLMIGMSCVDILSSLANAASTFPIPPDAVHFPGVTAEQAGAHGSAALCRAQGFLVQLGVAVPMYSGAL
;
A
#
# COMPACT_ATOMS: atom_id res chain seq x y z
N MET A 1 9.35 -40.22 -22.40
CA MET A 1 9.55 -40.39 -20.95
C MET A 1 10.95 -39.86 -20.69
N ASP A 2 11.06 -38.54 -20.72
CA ASP A 2 12.33 -37.83 -20.59
C ASP A 2 12.53 -37.49 -19.12
N GLN A 3 13.62 -38.01 -18.56
CA GLN A 3 14.05 -37.78 -17.18
C GLN A 3 14.48 -36.33 -17.04
N PHE A 4 13.72 -35.57 -16.25
CA PHE A 4 14.12 -34.27 -15.73
C PHE A 4 15.21 -34.52 -14.67
N PRO A 5 16.44 -33.97 -14.80
CA PRO A 5 17.44 -34.10 -13.75
C PRO A 5 16.99 -33.34 -12.48
N PRO A 6 17.20 -33.91 -11.28
CA PRO A 6 17.00 -33.20 -10.03
C PRO A 6 18.23 -32.33 -9.71
N ASP A 7 18.02 -31.35 -8.83
CA ASP A 7 19.03 -30.62 -8.06
C ASP A 7 19.72 -29.40 -8.72
N ASP A 8 18.93 -28.33 -8.87
CA ASP A 8 19.45 -26.97 -8.63
C ASP A 8 18.97 -26.51 -7.24
N ALA A 9 19.67 -26.96 -6.20
CA ALA A 9 19.49 -26.41 -4.86
C ALA A 9 19.96 -24.93 -4.87
N PRO A 10 19.17 -24.00 -4.28
CA PRO A 10 19.58 -22.60 -4.21
C PRO A 10 20.88 -22.45 -3.39
N PRO A 11 21.77 -21.53 -3.77
CA PRO A 11 23.02 -21.30 -3.06
C PRO A 11 22.75 -20.89 -1.60
N PRO A 12 23.64 -21.27 -0.66
CA PRO A 12 23.51 -20.89 0.73
C PRO A 12 23.56 -19.36 0.89
N PRO A 13 22.82 -18.79 1.84
CA PRO A 13 22.86 -17.36 2.11
C PRO A 13 24.27 -16.94 2.56
N PRO A 14 24.74 -15.74 2.18
CA PRO A 14 26.03 -15.23 2.60
C PRO A 14 26.08 -15.06 4.12
N ASP A 15 27.17 -15.55 4.73
CA ASP A 15 27.47 -15.41 6.16
C ASP A 15 27.38 -13.94 6.59
N MET A 16 26.34 -13.62 7.36
CA MET A 16 26.23 -12.33 8.04
C MET A 16 27.15 -12.34 9.26
N GLY A 17 28.41 -11.99 8.99
CA GLY A 17 29.42 -11.73 9.99
C GLY A 17 28.96 -10.72 11.04
N ALA A 18 29.22 -11.07 12.29
CA ALA A 18 29.00 -10.26 13.46
C ALA A 18 29.68 -8.88 13.36
N ALA A 19 28.88 -7.82 13.31
CA ALA A 19 29.26 -6.48 13.76
C ALA A 19 28.36 -6.18 14.97
N GLY A 20 28.88 -6.09 16.19
CA GLY A 20 29.93 -5.15 16.57
C GLY A 20 29.22 -3.93 17.16
N GLY A 21 29.08 -3.91 18.48
CA GLY A 21 28.30 -2.89 19.19
C GLY A 21 28.91 -1.50 19.11
N ILE A 22 28.04 -0.48 19.24
CA ILE A 22 28.43 0.86 19.65
C ILE A 22 27.37 1.44 20.60
N ASN A 23 27.73 1.42 21.87
CA ASN A 23 27.21 2.31 22.91
C ASN A 23 27.53 3.77 22.53
N GLY A 24 26.57 4.68 22.67
CA GLY A 24 26.82 6.10 22.40
C GLY A 24 25.64 7.04 22.61
N TYR A 25 24.95 6.98 23.76
CA TYR A 25 24.05 8.06 24.17
C TYR A 25 24.86 9.15 24.89
N GLY A 26 25.48 10.03 24.10
CA GLY A 26 26.21 11.20 24.59
C GLY A 26 25.36 12.48 24.49
N SER A 27 25.05 13.07 25.65
CA SER A 27 25.00 14.51 25.97
C SER A 27 24.25 15.49 25.05
N MET A 28 23.16 16.06 25.59
CA MET A 28 22.51 17.30 25.14
C MET A 28 23.46 18.50 25.09
N PRO A 29 23.43 19.34 24.04
CA PRO A 29 23.96 20.70 24.07
C PRO A 29 22.91 21.75 24.52
N PRO A 30 23.37 22.93 25.02
CA PRO A 30 22.58 23.98 25.70
C PRO A 30 21.72 24.85 24.75
N PRO A 31 20.83 25.72 25.29
CA PRO A 31 19.87 26.46 24.49
C PRO A 31 20.44 27.71 23.80
N LEU A 32 19.94 27.91 22.57
CA LEU A 32 19.74 29.10 21.73
C LEU A 32 20.58 30.37 21.95
N GLN A 33 21.27 30.79 20.88
CA GLN A 33 21.50 32.21 20.57
C GLN A 33 20.74 32.59 19.30
N GLU A 34 19.82 33.54 19.44
CA GLU A 34 19.21 34.33 18.37
C GLU A 34 20.26 35.22 17.69
N GLY A 35 20.32 35.22 16.36
CA GLY A 35 21.13 36.19 15.62
C GLY A 35 21.14 35.97 14.11
N SER A 36 20.42 36.85 13.39
CA SER A 36 20.53 37.16 11.95
C SER A 36 20.26 36.01 10.95
N ALA A 37 19.09 36.06 10.29
CA ALA A 37 18.60 35.07 9.33
C ALA A 37 19.33 35.11 7.96
N PRO A 38 20.09 34.08 7.59
CA PRO A 38 20.44 33.77 6.21
C PRO A 38 19.28 32.96 5.58
N LEU A 39 19.02 33.16 4.28
CA LEU A 39 18.09 32.31 3.52
C LEU A 39 18.40 30.83 3.76
N PRO A 40 17.39 29.96 3.97
CA PRO A 40 17.65 28.56 4.27
C PRO A 40 18.42 27.94 3.10
N PRO A 41 19.59 27.30 3.36
CA PRO A 41 20.27 26.53 2.34
C PRO A 41 19.32 25.45 1.80
N PRO A 42 19.44 25.06 0.51
CA PRO A 42 18.66 23.97 -0.03
C PRO A 42 18.79 22.76 0.90
N LEU A 43 17.64 22.22 1.34
CA LEU A 43 17.51 21.07 2.24
C LEU A 43 17.96 19.76 1.57
N LEU A 44 19.10 19.76 0.90
CA LEU A 44 19.84 18.54 0.57
C LEU A 44 20.68 18.20 1.79
N SER A 45 20.00 17.76 2.85
CA SER A 45 20.63 16.98 3.90
C SER A 45 21.12 15.69 3.25
N ASN A 46 22.41 15.63 2.89
CA ASN A 46 23.06 14.43 2.37
C ASN A 46 23.23 13.32 3.43
N GLY A 47 22.50 13.42 4.55
CA GLY A 47 22.43 12.38 5.56
C GLY A 47 21.42 11.29 5.17
N PRO A 48 21.57 10.07 5.70
CA PRO A 48 20.54 9.05 5.58
C PRO A 48 19.21 9.62 6.12
N PRO A 49 18.07 9.34 5.47
CA PRO A 49 16.77 9.80 5.95
C PRO A 49 16.57 9.33 7.39
N ALA A 50 16.17 10.26 8.26
CA ALA A 50 15.88 9.92 9.65
C ALA A 50 14.83 8.80 9.70
N PRO A 51 14.99 7.79 10.59
CA PRO A 51 14.01 6.72 10.71
C PRO A 51 12.64 7.30 11.08
N PHE A 52 11.57 6.70 10.54
CA PHE A 52 10.21 7.12 10.84
C PHE A 52 9.95 7.03 12.34
N THR A 53 9.35 8.09 12.89
CA THR A 53 8.85 8.04 14.26
C THR A 53 7.66 7.07 14.35
N PRO A 54 7.46 6.36 15.47
CA PRO A 54 6.30 5.48 15.65
C PRO A 54 4.93 6.10 15.26
N PRO A 55 4.60 7.37 15.60
CA PRO A 55 3.33 7.97 15.17
C PRO A 55 3.24 8.20 13.65
N GLN A 56 4.35 8.45 12.96
CA GLN A 56 4.36 8.54 11.50
C GLN A 56 4.06 7.19 10.86
N LEU A 57 4.62 6.11 11.40
CA LEU A 57 4.36 4.74 10.91
C LEU A 57 2.87 4.36 11.04
N VAL A 58 2.24 4.74 12.14
CA VAL A 58 0.79 4.53 12.34
C VAL A 58 -0.03 5.37 11.35
N ALA A 59 0.36 6.61 11.09
CA ALA A 59 -0.37 7.47 10.16
C ALA A 59 -0.35 6.92 8.72
N ILE A 60 0.82 6.52 8.22
CA ILE A 60 0.95 6.03 6.83
C ILE A 60 0.26 4.68 6.60
N THR A 61 0.10 3.86 7.64
CA THR A 61 -0.61 2.58 7.56
C THR A 61 -2.12 2.73 7.73
N THR A 62 -2.57 3.66 8.59
CA THR A 62 -4.00 3.83 8.90
C THR A 62 -4.75 4.65 7.84
N ILE A 63 -4.10 5.66 7.25
CA ILE A 63 -4.75 6.52 6.24
C ILE A 63 -5.27 5.72 5.04
N PRO A 64 -4.50 4.80 4.42
CA PRO A 64 -4.96 3.94 3.31
C PRO A 64 -6.15 3.06 3.68
N VAL A 65 -6.21 2.58 4.92
CA VAL A 65 -7.33 1.75 5.42
C VAL A 65 -8.60 2.57 5.49
N LEU A 66 -8.54 3.74 6.13
CA LEU A 66 -9.73 4.58 6.31
C LEU A 66 -10.26 5.11 4.98
N THR A 67 -9.36 5.57 4.08
CA THR A 67 -9.78 6.04 2.76
C THR A 67 -10.34 4.90 1.89
N GLY A 68 -9.72 3.71 1.96
CA GLY A 68 -10.20 2.52 1.25
C GLY A 68 -11.59 2.09 1.73
N LEU A 69 -11.82 2.03 3.04
CA LEU A 69 -13.12 1.68 3.62
C LEU A 69 -14.21 2.69 3.25
N LEU A 70 -13.91 3.98 3.32
CA LEU A 70 -14.87 5.03 2.95
C LEU A 70 -15.23 4.95 1.46
N SER A 71 -14.25 4.64 0.60
CA SER A 71 -14.47 4.41 -0.83
C SER A 71 -15.34 3.17 -1.07
N VAL A 72 -15.05 2.04 -0.40
CA VAL A 72 -15.87 0.82 -0.50
C VAL A 72 -17.32 1.10 -0.09
N LEU A 73 -17.54 1.85 0.98
CA LEU A 73 -18.89 2.25 1.41
C LEU A 73 -19.59 3.11 0.36
N GLY A 74 -18.92 4.11 -0.19
CA GLY A 74 -19.47 4.95 -1.27
C GLY A 74 -19.87 4.13 -2.49
N SER A 75 -18.98 3.28 -2.98
CA SER A 75 -19.23 2.41 -4.14
C SER A 75 -20.32 1.37 -3.88
N ALA A 76 -20.38 0.81 -2.66
CA ALA A 76 -21.46 -0.09 -2.27
C ALA A 76 -22.82 0.61 -2.25
N LEU A 77 -22.89 1.87 -1.81
CA LEU A 77 -24.13 2.67 -1.85
C LEU A 77 -24.57 2.94 -3.29
N ILE A 78 -23.64 3.20 -4.22
CA ILE A 78 -23.95 3.36 -5.66
C ILE A 78 -24.56 2.08 -6.20
N ILE A 79 -23.91 0.93 -6.00
CA ILE A 79 -24.42 -0.37 -6.44
C ILE A 79 -25.80 -0.64 -5.84
N ARG A 80 -25.96 -0.41 -4.53
CA ARG A 80 -27.25 -0.58 -3.84
C ARG A 80 -28.32 0.34 -4.41
N SER A 81 -27.99 1.58 -4.76
CA SER A 81 -28.95 2.53 -5.34
C SER A 81 -29.45 2.06 -6.71
N VAL A 82 -28.57 1.54 -7.56
CA VAL A 82 -28.92 1.03 -8.90
C VAL A 82 -29.76 -0.25 -8.78
N LEU A 83 -29.39 -1.14 -7.85
CA LEU A 83 -30.08 -2.43 -7.62
C LEU A 83 -31.35 -2.32 -6.75
N SER A 84 -31.58 -1.18 -6.09
CA SER A 84 -32.77 -0.95 -5.27
C SER A 84 -34.05 -0.97 -6.11
N GLY A 85 -35.14 -1.51 -5.55
CA GLY A 85 -36.47 -1.54 -6.20
C GLY A 85 -36.91 -2.88 -6.80
N GLY A 86 -36.26 -3.99 -6.41
CA GLY A 86 -36.67 -5.36 -6.78
C GLY A 86 -36.13 -5.84 -8.13
N ARG A 87 -36.18 -7.16 -8.36
CA ARG A 87 -35.52 -7.82 -9.51
C ARG A 87 -36.00 -7.32 -10.87
N ALA A 88 -37.30 -7.06 -11.01
CA ALA A 88 -37.87 -6.55 -12.25
C ALA A 88 -37.36 -5.14 -12.59
N ARG A 89 -37.36 -4.23 -11.62
CA ARG A 89 -36.89 -2.84 -11.80
C ARG A 89 -35.39 -2.75 -11.99
N ALA A 90 -34.63 -3.57 -11.26
CA ALA A 90 -33.19 -3.70 -11.43
C ALA A 90 -32.84 -4.11 -12.87
N ARG A 91 -33.57 -5.07 -13.47
CA ARG A 91 -33.33 -5.52 -14.85
C ARG A 91 -33.51 -4.38 -15.87
N THR A 92 -34.57 -3.58 -15.73
CA THR A 92 -34.82 -2.43 -16.60
C THR A 92 -33.76 -1.34 -16.42
N ARG A 93 -33.29 -1.12 -15.19
CA ARG A 93 -32.20 -0.17 -14.92
C ARG A 93 -30.86 -0.66 -15.48
N LEU A 94 -30.53 -1.94 -15.31
CA LEU A 94 -29.35 -2.61 -15.86
C LEU A 94 -29.37 -2.70 -17.38
N SER A 95 -30.50 -2.45 -18.05
CA SER A 95 -30.55 -2.34 -19.51
C SER A 95 -29.87 -1.07 -20.03
N ARG A 96 -29.73 -0.03 -19.20
CA ARG A 96 -29.11 1.23 -19.63
C ARG A 96 -27.59 1.11 -19.55
N VAL A 97 -26.90 1.45 -20.65
CA VAL A 97 -25.43 1.42 -20.75
C VAL A 97 -24.80 2.19 -19.59
N TYR A 98 -25.29 3.39 -19.28
CA TYR A 98 -24.85 4.21 -18.15
C TYR A 98 -24.83 3.46 -16.82
N ASN A 99 -25.90 2.71 -16.48
CA ASN A 99 -25.99 1.98 -15.21
C ASN A 99 -25.05 0.77 -15.18
N ARG A 100 -24.80 0.12 -16.32
CA ARG A 100 -23.83 -0.99 -16.43
C ARG A 100 -22.41 -0.47 -16.21
N LEU A 101 -22.07 0.65 -16.83
CA LEU A 101 -20.77 1.30 -16.66
C LEU A 101 -20.58 1.77 -15.22
N MET A 102 -21.58 2.41 -14.62
CA MET A 102 -21.52 2.82 -13.20
C MET A 102 -21.28 1.63 -12.27
N ILE A 103 -21.99 0.50 -12.44
CA ILE A 103 -21.76 -0.70 -11.63
C ILE A 103 -20.35 -1.26 -11.88
N GLY A 104 -19.91 -1.34 -13.13
CA GLY A 104 -18.58 -1.83 -13.48
C GLY A 104 -17.47 -0.99 -12.83
N MET A 105 -17.56 0.34 -12.92
CA MET A 105 -16.64 1.27 -12.26
C MET A 105 -16.68 1.10 -10.74
N SER A 106 -17.86 1.06 -10.11
CA SER A 106 -17.98 0.87 -8.66
C SER A 106 -17.43 -0.48 -8.18
N CYS A 107 -17.58 -1.57 -8.96
CA CYS A 107 -16.98 -2.86 -8.63
C CYS A 107 -15.46 -2.79 -8.63
N VAL A 108 -14.88 -2.12 -9.63
CA VAL A 108 -13.44 -1.94 -9.75
C VAL A 108 -12.90 -1.04 -8.64
N ASP A 109 -13.61 0.03 -8.29
CA ASP A 109 -13.28 0.89 -7.15
C ASP A 109 -13.28 0.09 -5.84
N ILE A 110 -14.25 -0.80 -5.63
CA ILE A 110 -14.27 -1.67 -4.43
C ILE A 110 -13.03 -2.57 -4.39
N LEU A 111 -12.68 -3.21 -5.51
CA LEU A 111 -11.52 -4.09 -5.58
C LEU A 111 -10.20 -3.34 -5.34
N SER A 112 -10.04 -2.18 -5.98
CA SER A 112 -8.85 -1.32 -5.82
C SER A 112 -8.77 -0.76 -4.39
N SER A 113 -9.88 -0.32 -3.81
CA SER A 113 -9.93 0.18 -2.44
C SER A 113 -9.70 -0.90 -1.40
N LEU A 114 -10.12 -2.14 -1.64
CA LEU A 114 -9.74 -3.29 -0.79
C LEU A 114 -8.24 -3.60 -0.91
N ALA A 115 -7.67 -3.54 -2.11
CA ALA A 115 -6.22 -3.72 -2.32
C ALA A 115 -5.40 -2.61 -1.63
N ASN A 116 -5.90 -1.37 -1.65
CA ASN A 116 -5.29 -0.24 -0.94
C ASN A 116 -5.49 -0.32 0.57
N ALA A 117 -6.66 -0.77 1.04
CA ALA A 117 -6.91 -0.98 2.46
C ALA A 117 -6.06 -2.12 3.05
N ALA A 118 -5.69 -3.10 2.22
CA ALA A 118 -4.71 -4.11 2.61
C ALA A 118 -3.28 -3.55 2.74
N SER A 119 -2.97 -2.37 2.16
CA SER A 119 -1.67 -1.67 2.11
C SER A 119 -0.42 -2.53 2.42
N THR A 120 -0.06 -2.67 3.69
CA THR A 120 1.14 -3.36 4.18
C THR A 120 0.95 -4.84 4.49
N PHE A 121 -0.29 -5.31 4.65
CA PHE A 121 -0.63 -6.71 4.86
C PHE A 121 -0.04 -7.67 3.81
N PRO A 122 -0.12 -7.41 2.50
CA PRO A 122 0.39 -8.32 1.47
C PRO A 122 1.91 -8.29 1.30
N ILE A 123 2.63 -7.41 2.02
CA ILE A 123 4.10 -7.38 2.00
C ILE A 123 4.61 -8.66 2.67
N PRO A 124 5.50 -9.42 2.01
CA PRO A 124 6.04 -10.63 2.61
C PRO A 124 7.05 -10.26 3.72
N PRO A 125 7.08 -10.98 4.85
CA PRO A 125 7.86 -10.59 6.04
C PRO A 125 9.37 -10.44 5.79
N ASP A 126 9.89 -11.24 4.86
CA ASP A 126 11.28 -11.26 4.43
C ASP A 126 11.70 -10.03 3.62
N ALA A 127 10.74 -9.33 2.99
CA ALA A 127 11.01 -8.11 2.23
C ALA A 127 11.08 -6.84 3.11
N VAL A 128 10.79 -6.94 4.40
CA VAL A 128 10.87 -5.81 5.33
C VAL A 128 12.32 -5.61 5.75
N HIS A 129 12.98 -4.61 5.16
CA HIS A 129 14.38 -4.26 5.44
C HIS A 129 14.55 -2.88 6.10
N PHE A 130 13.59 -2.46 6.93
CA PHE A 130 13.67 -1.19 7.63
C PHE A 130 14.47 -1.34 8.94
N PRO A 131 15.55 -0.56 9.15
CA PRO A 131 16.31 -0.60 10.39
C PRO A 131 15.42 -0.26 11.59
N GLY A 132 15.36 -1.17 12.57
CA GLY A 132 14.61 -0.95 13.82
C GLY A 132 13.09 -1.16 13.73
N VAL A 133 12.57 -1.71 12.62
CA VAL A 133 11.15 -2.07 12.47
C VAL A 133 11.05 -3.55 12.14
N THR A 134 10.36 -4.33 12.97
CA THR A 134 10.08 -5.74 12.66
C THR A 134 8.99 -5.86 11.62
N ALA A 135 8.95 -6.98 10.88
CA ALA A 135 7.88 -7.25 9.92
C ALA A 135 6.48 -7.17 10.56
N GLU A 136 6.36 -7.63 11.81
CA GLU A 136 5.13 -7.54 12.59
C GLU A 136 4.74 -6.09 12.90
N GLN A 137 5.69 -5.23 13.27
CA GLN A 137 5.45 -3.81 13.50
C GLN A 137 5.05 -3.06 12.21
N ALA A 138 5.50 -3.54 11.06
CA ALA A 138 5.10 -3.02 9.75
C ALA A 138 3.73 -3.55 9.30
N GLY A 139 3.17 -4.57 9.97
CA GLY A 139 1.96 -5.26 9.56
C GLY A 139 2.15 -6.18 8.35
N ALA A 140 3.39 -6.58 8.05
CA ALA A 140 3.74 -7.44 6.93
C ALA A 140 3.53 -8.92 7.30
N HIS A 141 2.39 -9.48 6.89
CA HIS A 141 2.04 -10.90 7.08
C HIS A 141 1.74 -11.61 5.76
N GLY A 142 2.17 -11.02 4.64
CA GLY A 142 1.76 -11.41 3.31
C GLY A 142 2.65 -12.46 2.67
N SER A 143 2.43 -12.65 1.38
CA SER A 143 3.27 -13.47 0.50
C SER A 143 3.52 -12.73 -0.81
N ALA A 144 4.57 -13.12 -1.54
CA ALA A 144 4.85 -12.54 -2.85
C ALA A 144 3.65 -12.62 -3.83
N ALA A 145 2.82 -13.66 -3.70
CA ALA A 145 1.60 -13.80 -4.48
C ALA A 145 0.55 -12.72 -4.15
N LEU A 146 0.34 -12.44 -2.86
CA LEU A 146 -0.56 -11.37 -2.39
C LEU A 146 -0.06 -9.99 -2.84
N CYS A 147 1.24 -9.73 -2.76
CA CYS A 147 1.86 -8.49 -3.24
C CYS A 147 1.63 -8.29 -4.75
N ARG A 148 1.82 -9.33 -5.57
CA ARG A 148 1.54 -9.28 -7.01
C ARG A 148 0.06 -9.06 -7.31
N ALA A 149 -0.82 -9.75 -6.57
CA ALA A 149 -2.27 -9.58 -6.72
C ALA A 149 -2.71 -8.15 -6.36
N GLN A 150 -2.18 -7.59 -5.28
CA GLN A 150 -2.44 -6.20 -4.89
C GLN A 150 -1.99 -5.23 -5.98
N GLY A 151 -0.76 -5.36 -6.50
CA GLY A 151 -0.25 -4.52 -7.57
C GLY A 151 -1.12 -4.58 -8.83
N PHE A 152 -1.57 -5.79 -9.21
CA PHE A 152 -2.50 -5.97 -10.32
C PHE A 152 -3.85 -5.27 -10.09
N LEU A 153 -4.46 -5.43 -8.90
CA LEU A 153 -5.75 -4.81 -8.58
C LEU A 153 -5.67 -3.28 -8.56
N VAL A 154 -4.58 -2.72 -8.06
CA VAL A 154 -4.34 -1.27 -8.08
C VAL A 154 -4.22 -0.75 -9.51
N GLN A 155 -3.49 -1.45 -10.39
CA GLN A 155 -3.39 -1.07 -11.81
C GLN A 155 -4.73 -1.17 -12.53
N LEU A 156 -5.51 -2.21 -12.24
CA LEU A 156 -6.86 -2.39 -12.81
C LEU A 156 -7.80 -1.25 -12.40
N GLY A 157 -7.65 -0.74 -11.17
CA GLY A 157 -8.36 0.45 -10.67
C GLY A 157 -8.15 1.70 -11.53
N VAL A 158 -6.93 1.93 -12.01
CA VAL A 158 -6.59 3.13 -12.81
C VAL A 158 -7.02 2.99 -14.27
N ALA A 159 -7.02 1.78 -14.82
CA ALA A 159 -7.32 1.54 -16.23
C ALA A 159 -8.81 1.72 -16.59
N VAL A 160 -9.71 1.39 -15.66
CA VAL A 160 -11.17 1.34 -15.93
C VAL A 160 -11.82 2.72 -16.12
N PRO A 161 -11.50 3.75 -15.32
CA PRO A 161 -11.97 5.12 -15.56
C PRO A 161 -11.47 5.67 -16.90
N MET A 162 -10.23 5.35 -17.28
CA MET A 162 -9.65 5.80 -18.55
C MET A 162 -10.39 5.23 -19.76
N TYR A 163 -10.76 3.94 -19.71
CA TYR A 163 -11.57 3.34 -20.76
C TYR A 163 -12.96 3.98 -20.87
N SER A 164 -13.55 4.36 -19.73
CA SER A 164 -14.88 4.97 -19.69
C SER A 164 -14.90 6.42 -20.20
N GLY A 165 -13.78 7.15 -20.08
CA GLY A 165 -13.62 8.51 -20.63
C GLY A 165 -13.26 8.55 -22.12
N ALA A 166 -12.84 7.43 -22.70
CA ALA A 166 -12.50 7.32 -24.12
C ALA A 166 -13.70 6.96 -25.02
N LEU A 167 -14.85 6.59 -24.42
CA LEU A 167 -16.11 6.23 -25.09
C LEU A 167 -17.09 7.41 -25.09
#